data_AF-A0A960EG59-F1
#
_entry.id   AF-A0A960EG59-F1
#
_cell.length_a   1.000
_cell.length_b   1.000
_cell.length_c   1.000
_cell.angle_alpha   90.00
_cell.angle_beta   90.00
_cell.angle_gamma   90.00
#
_symmetry.space_group_name_H-M   'P 1'
#
loop_
_entity.id
_entity.type
_entity.pdbx_description
1 polymer ?
#
loop_
_entity_poly.entity_id
_entity_poly.type
_entity_poly.pdbx_seq_one_letter_code
_entity_poly.pdbx_strand_id
1 'polypeptide(L)'
;AGLSSSAALEVAVALALGFDGSPVALAELTQRAEQRASGVPCGIMDQLASAAGVADHAVLIDCHRLTVRPVPMPRGLEVRVIHSGEPRELAGSAYADRKAELGAAEAVVGPLRLLDDVARLDVIADDVVRRRARHVVTENGRVRAAVAALSDGDGATLGRLLGESHRSLRDDLEVSTPALDALVDGLAATPGVHGARLTGAGFGGCAMAVCEPGALDIGWRVHPARGARRLD
;
A
#
# COMPACT_ATOMS: atom_id res chain seq x y z
N ALA A 1 11.38 6.71 -6.32
CA ALA A 1 10.23 7.16 -5.49
C ALA A 1 9.27 6.01 -5.17
N GLY A 2 8.84 5.20 -6.14
CA GLY A 2 7.95 4.08 -5.79
C GLY A 2 6.50 4.50 -5.52
N LEU A 3 6.08 5.55 -6.21
CA LEU A 3 4.73 6.13 -6.24
C LEU A 3 4.05 5.81 -7.59
N SER A 4 4.29 4.60 -8.08
CA SER A 4 3.49 3.98 -9.14
C SER A 4 3.49 4.73 -10.49
N SER A 5 4.64 5.28 -10.89
CA SER A 5 4.79 5.98 -12.18
C SER A 5 4.59 5.08 -13.40
N SER A 6 4.89 3.77 -13.30
CA SER A 6 4.61 2.78 -14.36
C SER A 6 3.10 2.65 -14.57
N ALA A 7 2.35 2.33 -13.51
CA ALA A 7 0.90 2.22 -13.56
C ALA A 7 0.22 3.50 -14.06
N ALA A 8 0.69 4.68 -13.64
CA ALA A 8 0.16 5.95 -14.14
C ALA A 8 0.35 6.10 -15.67
N LEU A 9 1.53 5.74 -16.18
CA LEU A 9 1.83 5.78 -17.62
C LEU A 9 1.00 4.73 -18.38
N GLU A 10 0.94 3.50 -17.89
CA GLU A 10 0.19 2.41 -18.52
C GLU A 10 -1.29 2.74 -18.66
N VAL A 11 -1.91 3.24 -17.58
CA VAL A 11 -3.31 3.66 -17.55
C VAL A 11 -3.56 4.82 -18.51
N ALA A 12 -2.67 5.82 -18.54
CA ALA A 12 -2.78 6.95 -19.47
C ALA A 12 -2.66 6.50 -20.94
N VAL A 13 -1.71 5.62 -21.25
CA VAL A 13 -1.50 5.08 -22.61
C VAL A 13 -2.70 4.26 -23.07
N ALA A 14 -3.24 3.38 -22.22
CA ALA A 14 -4.41 2.59 -22.57
C ALA A 14 -5.63 3.48 -22.91
N LEU A 15 -5.86 4.55 -22.14
CA LEU A 15 -6.90 5.54 -22.44
C LEU A 15 -6.62 6.30 -23.74
N ALA A 16 -5.38 6.69 -23.99
CA ALA A 16 -4.98 7.38 -25.22
C ALA A 16 -5.16 6.49 -26.47
N LEU A 17 -4.98 5.18 -26.32
CA LEU A 17 -5.22 4.18 -27.37
C LEU A 17 -6.71 3.81 -27.53
N GLY A 18 -7.61 4.49 -26.81
CA GLY A 18 -9.05 4.38 -27.01
C GLY A 18 -9.75 3.35 -26.13
N PHE A 19 -9.13 2.87 -25.05
CA PHE A 19 -9.83 2.04 -24.07
C PHE A 19 -11.03 2.79 -23.48
N ASP A 20 -12.20 2.16 -23.49
CA ASP A 20 -13.50 2.74 -23.09
C ASP A 20 -14.26 1.89 -22.06
N GLY A 21 -13.61 0.86 -21.51
CA GLY A 21 -14.18 -0.02 -20.49
C GLY A 21 -14.19 0.58 -19.08
N SER A 22 -14.59 -0.24 -18.10
CA SER A 22 -14.63 0.18 -16.69
C SER A 22 -13.24 0.44 -16.11
N PRO A 23 -13.11 1.24 -15.02
CA PRO A 23 -11.83 1.45 -14.33
C PRO A 23 -11.16 0.15 -13.87
N VAL A 24 -11.95 -0.86 -13.49
CA VAL A 24 -11.44 -2.19 -13.11
C VAL A 24 -10.85 -2.90 -14.32
N ALA A 25 -11.57 -2.92 -15.45
CA ALA A 25 -11.08 -3.54 -16.67
C ALA A 25 -9.83 -2.83 -17.23
N LEU A 26 -9.76 -1.50 -17.08
CA LEU A 26 -8.56 -0.70 -17.40
C LEU A 26 -7.37 -1.14 -16.54
N ALA A 27 -7.58 -1.27 -15.23
CA ALA A 27 -6.54 -1.68 -14.30
C ALA A 27 -6.04 -3.12 -14.55
N GLU A 28 -6.94 -4.06 -14.83
CA GLU A 28 -6.57 -5.43 -15.19
C GLU A 28 -5.81 -5.49 -16.52
N LEU A 29 -6.19 -4.66 -17.51
CA LEU A 29 -5.49 -4.57 -18.78
C LEU A 29 -4.05 -4.10 -18.60
N THR A 30 -3.86 -3.02 -17.85
CA THR A 30 -2.53 -2.43 -17.64
C THR A 30 -1.66 -3.29 -16.73
N GLN A 31 -2.23 -3.93 -15.71
CA GLN A 31 -1.50 -4.90 -14.89
C GLN A 31 -0.96 -6.06 -15.74
N ARG A 32 -1.77 -6.62 -16.64
CA ARG A 32 -1.32 -7.68 -17.57
C ARG A 32 -0.23 -7.17 -18.51
N ALA A 33 -0.30 -5.91 -18.94
CA ALA A 33 0.74 -5.29 -19.77
C ALA A 33 2.06 -5.15 -19.00
N GLU A 34 2.02 -4.67 -17.74
CA GLU A 34 3.21 -4.53 -16.89
C GLU A 34 3.90 -5.87 -16.64
N GLN A 35 3.14 -6.91 -16.30
CA GLN A 35 3.68 -8.26 -16.07
C GLN A 35 4.34 -8.83 -17.33
N ARG A 36 3.74 -8.60 -18.52
CA ARG A 36 4.30 -9.07 -19.80
C ARG A 36 5.55 -8.29 -20.21
N ALA A 37 5.59 -6.99 -19.97
CA ALA A 37 6.69 -6.13 -20.36
C ALA A 37 7.91 -6.28 -19.43
N SER A 38 7.68 -6.37 -18.12
CA SER A 38 8.75 -6.45 -17.11
C SER A 38 9.20 -7.88 -16.80
N GLY A 39 8.33 -8.87 -17.01
CA GLY A 39 8.54 -10.24 -16.53
C GLY A 39 8.43 -10.39 -15.00
N VAL A 40 8.12 -9.31 -14.27
CA VAL A 40 7.99 -9.30 -12.82
C VAL A 40 6.51 -9.36 -12.42
N PRO A 41 6.13 -10.28 -11.51
CA PRO A 41 4.77 -10.27 -11.00
C PRO A 41 4.47 -9.02 -10.16
N CYS A 42 3.41 -8.28 -10.50
CA CYS A 42 2.90 -7.16 -9.71
C CYS A 42 1.44 -7.37 -9.27
N GLY A 43 1.06 -6.72 -8.16
CA GLY A 43 -0.34 -6.65 -7.71
C GLY A 43 -1.17 -5.68 -8.58
N ILE A 44 -2.46 -5.52 -8.25
CA ILE A 44 -3.40 -4.67 -9.03
C ILE A 44 -3.60 -3.27 -8.41
N MET A 45 -3.07 -3.04 -7.20
CA MET A 45 -3.34 -1.85 -6.40
C MET A 45 -2.96 -0.55 -7.12
N ASP A 46 -1.79 -0.52 -7.75
CA ASP A 46 -1.24 0.68 -8.39
C ASP A 46 -2.07 1.12 -9.59
N GLN A 47 -2.49 0.15 -10.41
CA GLN A 47 -3.36 0.37 -11.56
C GLN A 47 -4.77 0.79 -11.12
N LEU A 48 -5.35 0.15 -10.10
CA LEU A 48 -6.67 0.52 -9.58
C LEU A 48 -6.67 1.91 -8.93
N ALA A 49 -5.65 2.26 -8.16
CA ALA A 49 -5.52 3.60 -7.58
C ALA A 49 -5.45 4.67 -8.69
N SER A 50 -4.73 4.39 -9.78
CA SER A 50 -4.61 5.30 -10.92
C SER A 50 -5.89 5.39 -11.77
N ALA A 51 -6.62 4.29 -11.93
CA ALA A 51 -7.82 4.23 -12.77
C ALA A 51 -9.11 4.66 -12.04
N ALA A 52 -9.26 4.31 -10.76
CA ALA A 52 -10.53 4.39 -10.03
C ALA A 52 -10.57 5.48 -8.94
N GLY A 53 -9.58 6.38 -8.92
CA GLY A 53 -9.54 7.50 -7.97
C GLY A 53 -10.78 8.40 -8.04
N VAL A 54 -11.20 8.93 -6.90
CA VAL A 54 -12.25 9.93 -6.79
C VAL A 54 -11.66 11.15 -6.08
N ALA A 55 -11.94 12.35 -6.59
CA ALA A 55 -11.47 13.59 -5.96
C ALA A 55 -11.82 13.61 -4.47
N ASP A 56 -10.88 14.01 -3.63
CA ASP A 56 -11.05 14.12 -2.18
C ASP A 56 -11.32 12.79 -1.45
N HIS A 57 -11.08 11.63 -2.09
CA HIS A 57 -11.29 10.31 -1.48
C HIS A 57 -10.05 9.42 -1.60
N ALA A 58 -9.68 8.76 -0.51
CA ALA A 58 -8.86 7.56 -0.57
C ALA A 58 -9.63 6.40 -1.23
N VAL A 59 -8.90 5.36 -1.65
CA VAL A 59 -9.47 4.24 -2.41
C VAL A 59 -9.32 2.96 -1.59
N LEU A 60 -10.42 2.41 -1.07
CA LEU A 60 -10.44 1.07 -0.49
C LEU A 60 -10.61 0.04 -1.59
N ILE A 61 -9.66 -0.89 -1.70
CA ILE A 61 -9.66 -1.96 -2.69
C ILE A 61 -9.83 -3.31 -1.99
N ASP A 62 -10.87 -4.04 -2.36
CA ASP A 62 -10.96 -5.47 -2.07
C ASP A 62 -10.21 -6.23 -3.17
N CYS A 63 -8.97 -6.64 -2.91
CA CYS A 63 -8.14 -7.37 -3.88
C CYS A 63 -8.59 -8.82 -4.14
N HIS A 64 -9.63 -9.32 -3.45
CA HIS A 64 -10.22 -10.61 -3.75
C HIS A 64 -11.40 -10.47 -4.71
N ARG A 65 -12.29 -9.51 -4.46
CA ARG A 65 -13.49 -9.26 -5.27
C ARG A 65 -13.28 -8.23 -6.38
N LEU A 66 -12.14 -7.55 -6.36
CA LEU A 66 -11.79 -6.40 -7.22
C LEU A 66 -12.80 -5.26 -7.16
N THR A 67 -13.44 -5.10 -6.00
CA THR A 67 -14.35 -3.97 -5.77
C THR A 67 -13.59 -2.78 -5.20
N VAL A 68 -13.95 -1.58 -5.68
CA VAL A 68 -13.38 -0.32 -5.23
C VAL A 68 -14.44 0.49 -4.50
N ARG A 69 -14.09 1.01 -3.32
CA ARG A 69 -14.95 1.92 -2.56
C ARG A 69 -14.20 3.21 -2.23
N PRO A 70 -14.72 4.39 -2.63
CA PRO A 70 -14.15 5.65 -2.20
C PRO A 70 -14.37 5.85 -0.68
N VAL A 71 -13.35 6.37 0.00
CA VAL A 71 -13.38 6.71 1.42
C VAL A 71 -13.03 8.20 1.55
N PRO A 72 -13.94 9.06 2.02
CA PRO A 72 -13.69 10.49 2.10
C PRO A 72 -12.42 10.80 2.89
N MET A 73 -11.60 11.72 2.38
CA MET A 73 -10.42 12.20 3.08
C MET A 73 -10.80 13.40 3.97
N PRO A 74 -10.62 13.31 5.30
CA PRO A 74 -10.91 14.43 6.20
C PRO A 74 -10.01 15.63 5.92
N ARG A 75 -10.59 16.84 5.91
CA ARG A 75 -9.83 18.09 5.67
C ARG A 75 -8.80 18.40 6.76
N GLY A 76 -9.01 17.87 7.97
CA GLY A 76 -8.10 18.01 9.10
C GLY A 76 -6.91 17.05 9.06
N LEU A 77 -6.78 16.22 8.03
CA LEU A 77 -5.68 15.28 7.87
C LEU A 77 -4.92 15.58 6.57
N GLU A 78 -3.60 15.61 6.66
CA GLU A 78 -2.68 15.80 5.54
C GLU A 78 -1.80 14.56 5.39
N VAL A 79 -1.54 14.15 4.14
CA VAL A 79 -0.63 13.04 3.82
C VAL A 79 0.65 13.61 3.23
N ARG A 80 1.78 13.21 3.83
CA ARG A 80 3.12 13.51 3.33
C ARG A 80 3.82 12.23 2.92
N VAL A 81 4.56 12.30 1.82
CA VAL A 81 5.46 11.23 1.38
C VAL A 81 6.87 11.77 1.34
N ILE A 82 7.78 11.06 2.02
CA ILE A 82 9.19 11.44 2.15
C ILE A 82 10.04 10.29 1.62
N HIS A 83 10.98 10.59 0.73
CA HIS A 83 11.95 9.61 0.24
C HIS A 83 13.05 9.40 1.28
N SER A 84 13.42 8.15 1.57
CA SER A 84 14.46 7.81 2.54
C SER A 84 15.89 8.10 2.08
N GLY A 85 16.07 8.70 0.89
CA GLY A 85 17.36 8.77 0.21
C GLY A 85 17.88 7.43 -0.36
N GLU A 86 17.39 6.29 0.11
CA GLU A 86 17.78 4.98 -0.41
C GLU A 86 16.97 4.66 -1.68
N PRO A 87 17.64 4.35 -2.82
CA PRO A 87 16.92 3.81 -3.97
C PRO A 87 16.25 2.50 -3.58
N ARG A 88 15.14 2.18 -4.25
CA ARG A 88 14.61 0.82 -4.13
C ARG A 88 15.56 -0.14 -4.80
N GLU A 89 16.02 -1.15 -4.07
CA GLU A 89 16.59 -2.34 -4.69
C GLU A 89 15.44 -3.20 -5.25
N LEU A 90 14.87 -2.78 -6.39
CA LEU A 90 13.95 -3.59 -7.19
C LEU A 90 14.68 -4.75 -7.89
N ALA A 91 16.01 -4.74 -7.88
CA ALA A 91 16.88 -5.75 -8.46
C ALA A 91 17.27 -6.81 -7.41
N GLY A 92 16.33 -7.64 -6.98
CA GLY A 92 16.62 -8.70 -6.01
C GLY A 92 15.50 -9.72 -5.83
N SER A 93 15.87 -10.95 -5.48
CA SER A 93 14.96 -12.06 -5.18
C SER A 93 13.97 -11.72 -4.06
N ALA A 94 14.25 -10.76 -3.19
CA ALA A 94 13.51 -10.53 -1.95
C ALA A 94 11.99 -10.38 -2.11
N TYR A 95 11.50 -9.62 -3.12
CA TYR A 95 10.05 -9.54 -3.35
C TYR A 95 9.47 -10.87 -3.82
N ALA A 96 10.18 -11.58 -4.70
CA ALA A 96 9.79 -12.91 -5.16
C ALA A 96 9.85 -13.93 -4.01
N ASP A 97 10.81 -13.81 -3.11
CA ASP A 97 10.97 -14.64 -1.91
C ASP A 97 9.77 -14.44 -0.98
N ARG A 98 9.36 -13.18 -0.69
CA ARG A 98 8.14 -12.90 0.08
C ARG A 98 6.90 -13.51 -0.56
N LYS A 99 6.79 -13.44 -1.89
CA LYS A 99 5.68 -14.04 -2.62
C LYS A 99 5.69 -15.57 -2.52
N ALA A 100 6.86 -16.19 -2.60
CA ALA A 100 7.04 -17.64 -2.45
C ALA A 100 6.72 -18.10 -1.01
N GLU A 101 7.22 -17.38 0.00
CA GLU A 101 6.93 -17.61 1.42
C GLU A 101 5.42 -17.54 1.68
N LEU A 102 4.74 -16.50 1.19
CA LEU A 102 3.29 -16.36 1.32
C LEU A 102 2.53 -17.45 0.55
N GLY A 103 3.02 -17.87 -0.61
CA GLY A 103 2.45 -18.99 -1.36
C GLY A 103 2.57 -20.32 -0.61
N ALA A 104 3.68 -20.55 0.09
CA ALA A 104 3.86 -21.71 0.94
C ALA A 104 2.88 -21.70 2.13
N ALA A 105 2.63 -20.53 2.74
CA ALA A 105 1.59 -20.40 3.75
C ALA A 105 0.19 -20.70 3.18
N GLU A 106 -0.16 -20.10 2.03
CA GLU A 106 -1.47 -20.31 1.39
C GLU A 106 -1.73 -21.78 1.00
N ALA A 107 -0.68 -22.54 0.68
CA ALA A 107 -0.79 -23.98 0.42
C ALA A 107 -1.22 -24.79 1.66
N VAL A 108 -0.98 -24.29 2.87
CA VAL A 108 -1.33 -24.96 4.14
C VAL A 108 -2.69 -24.49 4.65
N VAL A 109 -2.94 -23.18 4.67
CA VAL A 109 -4.11 -22.59 5.36
C VAL A 109 -5.18 -22.04 4.41
N GLY A 110 -4.95 -22.10 3.10
CA GLY A 110 -5.79 -21.45 2.10
C GLY A 110 -5.49 -19.96 1.94
N PRO A 111 -6.31 -19.21 1.18
CA PRO A 111 -6.02 -17.82 0.84
C PRO A 111 -5.92 -16.93 2.08
N LEU A 112 -4.73 -16.39 2.37
CA LEU A 112 -4.47 -15.60 3.57
C LEU A 112 -5.37 -14.35 3.66
N ARG A 113 -5.73 -13.80 2.51
CA ARG A 113 -6.63 -12.64 2.38
C ARG A 113 -8.04 -12.87 2.93
N LEU A 114 -8.45 -14.13 3.07
CA LEU A 114 -9.77 -14.54 3.57
C LEU A 114 -9.75 -14.94 5.04
N LEU A 115 -8.59 -14.95 5.69
CA LEU A 115 -8.46 -15.26 7.10
C LEU A 115 -8.61 -14.01 7.96
N ASP A 116 -9.26 -14.17 9.11
CA ASP A 116 -9.48 -13.16 10.14
C ASP A 116 -8.89 -13.57 11.51
N ASP A 117 -8.56 -14.85 11.70
CA ASP A 117 -7.96 -15.40 12.90
C ASP A 117 -6.51 -15.86 12.67
N VAL A 118 -5.57 -15.26 13.41
CA VAL A 118 -4.15 -15.58 13.37
C VAL A 118 -3.82 -16.95 13.98
N ALA A 119 -4.66 -17.49 14.86
CA ALA A 119 -4.44 -18.82 15.46
C ALA A 119 -4.49 -19.94 14.40
N ARG A 120 -5.17 -19.69 13.27
CA ARG A 120 -5.17 -20.58 12.11
C ARG A 120 -3.79 -20.78 11.49
N LEU A 121 -2.81 -19.93 11.82
CA LEU A 121 -1.44 -19.99 11.30
C LEU A 121 -0.53 -20.91 12.13
N ASP A 122 -0.95 -21.36 13.32
CA ASP A 122 -0.13 -22.20 14.20
C ASP A 122 0.25 -23.54 13.57
N VAL A 123 -0.55 -24.00 12.60
CA VAL A 123 -0.29 -25.23 11.82
C VAL A 123 0.88 -25.08 10.83
N ILE A 124 1.30 -23.86 10.51
CA ILE A 124 2.45 -23.60 9.63
C ILE A 124 3.72 -23.85 10.44
N ALA A 125 4.48 -24.91 10.13
CA ALA A 125 5.64 -25.30 10.92
C ALA A 125 6.84 -24.36 10.77
N ASP A 126 7.05 -23.80 9.58
CA ASP A 126 8.13 -22.85 9.31
C ASP A 126 7.80 -21.49 9.93
N ASP A 127 8.62 -21.05 10.88
CA ASP A 127 8.39 -19.80 11.61
C ASP A 127 8.51 -18.56 10.72
N VAL A 128 9.41 -18.56 9.73
CA VAL A 128 9.54 -17.44 8.77
C VAL A 128 8.25 -17.32 7.97
N VAL A 129 7.78 -18.42 7.39
CA VAL A 129 6.53 -18.47 6.61
C VAL A 129 5.34 -18.04 7.47
N ARG A 130 5.28 -18.52 8.72
CA ARG A 130 4.23 -18.15 9.69
C ARG A 130 4.25 -16.65 9.99
N ARG A 131 5.42 -16.03 10.21
CA ARG A 131 5.55 -14.58 10.40
C ARG A 131 5.07 -13.80 9.17
N ARG A 132 5.45 -14.21 7.95
CA ARG A 132 4.96 -13.57 6.71
C ARG A 132 3.43 -13.63 6.62
N ALA A 133 2.85 -14.80 6.90
CA ALA A 133 1.41 -14.99 6.90
C ALA A 133 0.71 -14.12 7.95
N ARG A 134 1.28 -14.02 9.17
CA ARG A 134 0.76 -13.18 10.26
C ARG A 134 0.70 -11.71 9.85
N HIS A 135 1.72 -11.20 9.13
CA HIS A 135 1.66 -9.86 8.57
C HIS A 135 0.41 -9.68 7.70
N VAL A 136 0.19 -10.55 6.72
CA VAL A 136 -0.93 -10.41 5.77
C VAL A 136 -2.28 -10.46 6.47
N VAL A 137 -2.49 -11.41 7.38
CA VAL A 137 -3.77 -11.54 8.11
C VAL A 137 -4.04 -10.30 8.97
N THR A 138 -3.03 -9.87 9.74
CA THR A 138 -3.18 -8.72 10.63
C THR A 138 -3.26 -7.39 9.88
N GLU A 139 -2.56 -7.25 8.75
CA GLU A 139 -2.60 -6.05 7.90
C GLU A 139 -3.98 -5.86 7.27
N ASN A 140 -4.62 -6.92 6.80
CA ASN A 140 -6.00 -6.84 6.30
C ASN A 140 -6.98 -6.37 7.39
N GLY A 141 -6.78 -6.82 8.63
CA GLY A 141 -7.50 -6.30 9.79
C GLY A 141 -7.25 -4.82 10.02
N ARG A 142 -5.98 -4.39 10.00
CA ARG A 142 -5.58 -2.98 10.16
C ARG A 142 -6.14 -2.07 9.07
N VAL A 143 -6.20 -2.52 7.82
CA VAL A 143 -6.82 -1.76 6.71
C VAL A 143 -8.29 -1.48 7.01
N ARG A 144 -9.05 -2.48 7.45
CA ARG A 144 -10.47 -2.30 7.83
C ARG A 144 -10.64 -1.30 8.97
N ALA A 145 -9.78 -1.38 9.99
CA ALA A 145 -9.77 -0.44 11.10
C ALA A 145 -9.35 0.98 10.67
N ALA A 146 -8.37 1.11 9.78
CA ALA A 146 -7.87 2.38 9.28
C ALA A 146 -8.93 3.11 8.44
N VAL A 147 -9.74 2.36 7.67
CA VAL A 147 -10.87 2.92 6.95
C VAL A 147 -11.94 3.50 7.88
N ALA A 148 -12.23 2.83 9.01
CA ALA A 148 -13.14 3.36 10.02
C ALA A 148 -12.58 4.65 10.63
N ALA A 149 -11.33 4.62 11.12
CA ALA A 149 -10.66 5.80 11.68
C ALA A 149 -10.59 6.98 10.70
N LEU A 150 -10.29 6.71 9.42
CA LEU A 150 -10.25 7.73 8.37
C LEU A 150 -11.64 8.33 8.13
N SER A 151 -12.69 7.50 8.12
CA SER A 151 -14.07 7.97 7.92
C SER A 151 -14.55 8.85 9.07
N ASP A 152 -14.07 8.60 10.28
CA ASP A 152 -14.42 9.34 11.50
C ASP A 152 -13.52 10.57 11.72
N GLY A 153 -12.49 10.77 10.90
CA GLY A 153 -11.50 11.84 11.12
C GLY A 153 -10.58 11.61 12.31
N ASP A 154 -10.51 10.38 12.83
CA ASP A 154 -9.68 10.00 13.97
C ASP A 154 -8.21 9.81 13.54
N GLY A 155 -7.50 10.92 13.45
CA GLY A 155 -6.08 10.96 13.14
C GLY A 155 -5.24 10.13 14.11
N ALA A 156 -5.57 10.14 15.41
CA ALA A 156 -4.81 9.44 16.43
C ALA A 156 -4.87 7.92 16.25
N THR A 157 -6.08 7.37 16.06
CA THR A 157 -6.24 5.93 15.78
C THR A 157 -5.58 5.55 14.45
N LEU A 158 -5.77 6.37 13.41
CA LEU A 158 -5.14 6.13 12.11
C LEU A 158 -3.61 6.10 12.25
N GLY A 159 -3.03 7.06 12.95
CA GLY A 159 -1.60 7.15 13.24
C GLY A 159 -1.04 5.93 13.97
N ARG A 160 -1.73 5.48 15.03
CA ARG A 160 -1.39 4.23 15.75
C ARG A 160 -1.39 3.02 14.81
N LEU A 161 -2.41 2.88 13.96
CA LEU A 161 -2.51 1.78 13.00
C LEU A 161 -1.39 1.81 11.95
N LEU A 162 -0.97 3.00 11.50
CA LEU A 162 0.18 3.15 10.61
C LEU A 162 1.47 2.66 11.27
N GLY A 163 1.72 3.05 12.53
CA GLY A 163 2.89 2.58 13.29
C GLY A 163 2.87 1.07 13.56
N GLU A 164 1.70 0.49 13.85
CA GLU A 164 1.52 -0.97 13.96
C GLU A 164 1.80 -1.69 12.63
N SER A 165 1.31 -1.13 11.52
CA SER A 165 1.57 -1.65 10.19
C SER A 165 3.06 -1.56 9.84
N HIS A 166 3.75 -0.47 10.19
CA HIS A 166 5.20 -0.35 9.98
C HIS A 166 5.99 -1.40 10.76
N ARG A 167 5.69 -1.58 12.05
CA ARG A 167 6.31 -2.63 12.87
C ARG A 167 6.07 -4.01 12.28
N SER A 168 4.85 -4.30 11.82
CA SER A 168 4.57 -5.58 11.16
C SER A 168 5.35 -5.74 9.86
N LEU A 169 5.55 -4.69 9.06
CA LEU A 169 6.40 -4.77 7.86
C LEU A 169 7.87 -4.98 8.19
N ARG A 170 8.37 -4.39 9.27
CA ARG A 170 9.76 -4.54 9.72
C ARG A 170 10.01 -5.92 10.32
N ASP A 171 9.15 -6.35 11.23
CA ASP A 171 9.38 -7.50 12.11
C ASP A 171 8.77 -8.80 11.53
N ASP A 172 7.59 -8.71 10.91
CA ASP A 172 6.87 -9.89 10.42
C ASP A 172 7.07 -10.12 8.93
N LEU A 173 7.02 -9.08 8.12
CA LEU A 173 7.27 -9.19 6.68
C LEU A 173 8.74 -8.96 6.32
N GLU A 174 9.54 -8.34 7.19
CA GLU A 174 10.97 -8.05 6.96
C GLU A 174 11.23 -7.40 5.59
N VAL A 175 10.55 -6.27 5.34
CA VAL A 175 10.70 -5.44 4.13
C VAL A 175 11.15 -4.01 4.42
N SER A 176 11.44 -3.67 5.68
CA SER A 176 11.97 -2.34 6.03
C SER A 176 13.50 -2.31 5.91
N THR A 177 14.08 -1.12 6.11
CA THR A 177 15.53 -0.89 6.21
C THR A 177 15.82 0.00 7.43
N PRO A 178 17.04 -0.01 7.97
CA PRO A 178 17.40 0.89 9.07
C PRO A 178 17.13 2.38 8.77
N ALA A 179 17.33 2.81 7.52
CA ALA A 179 17.04 4.19 7.13
C ALA A 179 15.53 4.47 7.05
N LEU A 180 14.71 3.52 6.59
CA LEU A 180 13.25 3.65 6.64
C LEU A 180 12.74 3.67 8.07
N ASP A 181 13.26 2.82 8.94
CA ASP A 181 12.88 2.76 10.35
C ASP A 181 13.20 4.08 11.05
N ALA A 182 14.43 4.59 10.87
CA ALA A 182 14.83 5.88 11.43
C ALA A 182 14.00 7.05 10.88
N LEU A 183 13.65 7.03 9.59
CA LEU A 183 12.77 8.04 8.99
C LEU A 183 11.37 7.98 9.60
N VAL A 184 10.78 6.79 9.75
CA VAL A 184 9.44 6.63 10.33
C VAL A 184 9.42 7.08 11.79
N ASP A 185 10.41 6.69 12.59
CA ASP A 185 10.52 7.10 13.98
C ASP A 185 10.68 8.63 14.12
N GLY A 186 11.51 9.25 13.27
CA GLY A 186 11.69 10.70 13.25
C GLY A 186 10.41 11.45 12.85
N LEU A 187 9.68 10.96 11.85
CA LEU A 187 8.39 11.53 11.45
C LEU A 187 7.36 11.40 12.60
N ALA A 188 7.24 10.21 13.20
CA ALA A 188 6.29 9.95 14.28
C ALA A 188 6.56 10.77 15.56
N ALA A 189 7.82 11.16 15.79
CA ALA A 189 8.20 12.01 16.91
C ALA A 189 7.92 13.52 16.69
N THR A 190 7.53 13.93 15.47
CA THR A 190 7.30 15.33 15.12
C THR A 190 5.94 15.82 15.63
N PRO A 191 5.85 16.96 16.34
CA PRO A 191 4.57 17.52 16.78
C PRO A 191 3.58 17.71 15.63
N GLY A 192 2.32 17.32 15.83
CA GLY A 192 1.27 17.36 14.81
C GLY A 192 1.30 16.19 13.83
N VAL A 193 2.29 15.29 13.87
CA VAL A 193 2.25 14.01 13.14
C VAL A 193 1.47 13.00 13.98
N HIS A 194 0.44 12.40 13.37
CA HIS A 194 -0.33 11.36 14.03
C HIS A 194 0.37 10.00 13.95
N GLY A 195 1.00 9.70 12.82
CA GLY A 195 1.79 8.49 12.63
C GLY A 195 2.38 8.36 11.24
N ALA A 196 3.33 7.45 11.09
CA ALA A 196 4.05 7.22 9.86
C ALA A 196 4.33 5.73 9.63
N ARG A 197 4.61 5.38 8.37
CA ARG A 197 5.02 4.04 7.95
C ARG A 197 5.77 4.09 6.63
N LEU A 198 6.57 3.07 6.33
CA LEU A 198 7.03 2.86 4.96
C LEU A 198 5.85 2.69 3.98
N THR A 199 6.04 3.03 2.70
CA THR A 199 5.01 2.87 1.67
C THR A 199 5.53 2.20 0.39
N GLY A 200 4.64 1.42 -0.23
CA GLY A 200 4.95 0.51 -1.33
C GLY A 200 5.75 -0.71 -0.89
N ALA A 201 6.65 -1.20 -1.75
CA ALA A 201 7.27 -2.52 -1.60
C ALA A 201 8.25 -2.68 -0.43
N GLY A 202 8.76 -1.59 0.14
CA GLY A 202 9.88 -1.62 1.09
C GLY A 202 11.25 -1.70 0.40
N PHE A 203 12.27 -2.15 1.15
CA PHE A 203 13.67 -2.25 0.73
C PHE A 203 14.22 -0.90 0.20
N GLY A 204 13.96 0.17 0.95
CA GLY A 204 14.21 1.56 0.58
C GLY A 204 12.97 2.27 0.01
N GLY A 205 13.19 3.39 -0.69
CA GLY A 205 12.11 4.16 -1.29
C GLY A 205 11.54 5.24 -0.37
N CYS A 206 10.29 5.10 0.07
CA CYS A 206 9.57 6.17 0.75
C CYS A 206 8.87 5.73 2.02
N ALA A 207 8.74 6.66 2.95
CA ALA A 207 7.76 6.62 4.02
C ALA A 207 6.61 7.59 3.74
N MET A 208 5.45 7.31 4.33
CA MET A 208 4.33 8.21 4.39
C MET A 208 4.00 8.57 5.84
N ALA A 209 3.50 9.79 6.05
CA ALA A 209 2.99 10.26 7.33
C ALA A 209 1.58 10.82 7.16
N VAL A 210 0.74 10.61 8.18
CA VAL A 210 -0.52 11.33 8.37
C VAL A 210 -0.31 12.32 9.49
N CYS A 211 -0.63 13.59 9.24
CA CYS A 211 -0.39 14.68 10.16
C CYS A 211 -1.48 15.75 10.06
N GLU A 212 -1.47 16.67 11.02
CA GLU A 212 -2.21 17.93 10.91
C GLU A 212 -1.71 18.74 9.71
N PRO A 213 -2.57 19.52 9.03
CA PRO A 213 -2.16 20.36 7.93
C PRO A 213 -1.03 21.31 8.31
N GLY A 214 0.09 21.25 7.59
CA GLY A 214 1.24 22.12 7.83
C GLY A 214 2.19 21.68 8.95
N ALA A 215 1.92 20.55 9.63
CA ALA A 215 2.84 20.01 10.65
C ALA A 215 4.21 19.60 10.09
N LEU A 216 4.28 19.27 8.80
CA LEU A 216 5.50 18.94 8.07
C LEU A 216 5.69 19.89 6.88
N ASP A 217 6.90 20.42 6.75
CA ASP A 217 7.35 21.27 5.64
C ASP A 217 8.19 20.49 4.60
N ILE A 218 8.58 19.25 4.92
CA ILE A 218 9.31 18.33 4.05
C ILE A 218 8.40 17.38 3.27
N GLY A 219 8.96 16.81 2.21
CA GLY A 219 8.31 15.78 1.40
C GLY A 219 7.18 16.28 0.50
N TRP A 220 6.67 15.39 -0.33
CA TRP A 220 5.56 15.68 -1.21
C TRP A 220 4.24 15.65 -0.44
N ARG A 221 3.46 16.73 -0.59
CA ARG A 221 2.06 16.75 -0.18
C ARG A 221 1.24 15.94 -1.18
N VAL A 222 0.53 14.93 -0.69
CA VAL A 222 -0.29 14.06 -1.54
C VAL A 222 -1.76 14.45 -1.40
N HIS A 223 -2.42 14.61 -2.55
CA HIS A 223 -3.84 14.95 -2.63
C HIS A 223 -4.62 13.82 -3.30
N PRO A 224 -5.73 13.37 -2.71
CA PRO A 224 -6.62 12.43 -3.38
C PRO A 224 -7.20 13.05 -4.65
N ALA A 225 -7.00 12.38 -5.78
CA ALA A 225 -7.36 12.89 -7.11
C ALA A 225 -8.34 11.97 -7.82
N ARG A 226 -8.99 12.51 -8.86
CA ARG A 226 -9.78 11.70 -9.80
C ARG A 226 -8.85 10.74 -10.55
N GLY A 227 -9.36 9.54 -10.82
CA GLY A 227 -8.71 8.58 -11.69
C GLY A 227 -8.47 9.15 -13.09
N ALA A 228 -7.55 8.50 -13.80
CA ALA A 228 -7.20 8.86 -15.15
C ALA A 228 -8.42 8.84 -16.08
N ARG A 229 -8.51 9.83 -16.95
CA ARG A 229 -9.59 9.98 -17.94
C ARG A 229 -9.06 10.67 -19.18
N ARG A 230 -9.74 10.46 -20.30
CA ARG A 230 -9.51 11.25 -21.51
C ARG A 230 -9.96 12.69 -21.25
N LEU A 231 -9.15 13.66 -21.69
CA LEU A 231 -9.56 15.05 -21.74
C LEU A 231 -10.32 15.25 -23.06
N ASP A 232 -11.47 15.91 -22.99
CA ASP A 232 -12.26 16.30 -24.15
C ASP A 232 -11.55 17.41 -24.96
#